data_AF-A0A1G1MM26-F1
#
_entry.id   AF-A0A1G1MM26-F1
#
_cell.length_a   1.000
_cell.length_b   1.000
_cell.length_c   1.000
_cell.angle_alpha   90.00
_cell.angle_beta   90.00
_cell.angle_gamma   90.00
#
_symmetry.space_group_name_H-M   'P 1'
#
loop_
_entity.id
_entity.type
_entity.pdbx_description
1 polymer ?
#
loop_
_entity_poly.entity_id
_entity_poly.type
_entity_poly.pdbx_seq_one_letter_code
_entity_poly.pdbx_strand_id
1 'polypeptide(L)'
;MVKSVPLATTAFGRAVGSLKIFIESGKGPWSRVAAHAEEAVGRSYRGAVSLEEIFVHQQTAERIVRHTIVNEGTILHETFRATAKFGLK
;
A
#
# COMPACT_ATOMS: atom_id res chain seq x y z
N MET A 1 -15.86 -5.13 21.46
CA MET A 1 -14.41 -5.10 21.79
C MET A 1 -13.71 -4.26 20.73
N VAL A 2 -13.38 -3.00 21.03
CA VAL A 2 -12.70 -2.11 20.08
C VAL A 2 -11.23 -2.50 20.06
N LYS A 3 -10.74 -3.09 18.96
CA LYS A 3 -9.31 -3.35 18.80
C LYS A 3 -8.61 -2.00 18.71
N SER A 4 -7.83 -1.65 19.74
CA SER A 4 -6.96 -0.49 19.69
C SER A 4 -5.93 -0.69 18.60
N VAL A 5 -5.95 0.18 17.58
CA VAL A 5 -4.89 0.21 16.58
C VAL A 5 -3.62 0.71 17.27
N PRO A 6 -2.52 -0.05 17.31
CA PRO A 6 -1.29 0.41 17.94
C PRO A 6 -0.84 1.70 17.26
N LEU A 7 -0.63 2.75 18.06
CA LEU A 7 -0.19 4.04 17.57
C LEU A 7 1.22 3.86 16.98
N ALA A 8 1.36 4.02 15.67
CA ALA A 8 2.65 3.88 15.02
C ALA A 8 3.64 4.92 15.56
N THR A 9 4.77 4.46 16.10
CA THR A 9 5.73 5.32 16.80
C THR A 9 6.75 5.97 15.84
N THR A 10 6.98 5.39 14.67
CA THR A 10 7.88 5.94 13.64
C THR A 10 7.14 6.88 12.68
N ALA A 11 7.87 7.84 12.09
CA ALA A 11 7.31 8.73 11.08
C ALA A 11 6.71 7.96 9.89
N PHE A 12 7.44 6.96 9.38
CA PHE A 12 6.95 6.08 8.32
C PHE A 12 5.67 5.34 8.72
N GLY A 13 5.62 4.79 9.93
CA GLY A 13 4.44 4.08 10.41
C GLY A 13 3.21 4.99 10.54
N ARG A 14 3.39 6.25 10.95
CA ARG A 14 2.31 7.26 10.96
C ARG A 14 1.83 7.59 9.55
N ALA A 15 2.77 7.74 8.61
CA ALA A 15 2.44 8.00 7.21
C ALA A 15 1.66 6.82 6.58
N VAL A 16 2.06 5.58 6.87
CA VAL A 16 1.31 4.37 6.49
C VAL A 16 -0.08 4.36 7.10
N GLY A 17 -0.22 4.70 8.39
CA GLY A 17 -1.52 4.81 9.05
C GLY A 17 -2.44 5.84 8.38
N SER A 18 -1.90 7.02 8.07
CA SER A 18 -2.63 8.06 7.32
C SER A 18 -3.03 7.60 5.92
N LEU A 19 -2.14 6.90 5.21
CA LEU A 19 -2.45 6.34 3.90
C LEU A 19 -3.57 5.30 3.97
N LYS A 20 -3.59 4.43 4.98
CA LYS A 20 -4.67 3.44 5.16
C LYS A 20 -6.03 4.12 5.33
N ILE A 21 -6.10 5.19 6.12
CA ILE A 21 -7.31 6.01 6.26
C ILE A 21 -7.76 6.57 4.90
N PHE A 22 -6.81 7.05 4.08
CA PHE A 22 -7.13 7.51 2.73
C PHE A 22 -7.67 6.41 1.83
N ILE A 23 -7.07 5.22 1.84
CA ILE A 23 -7.52 4.07 1.04
C ILE A 23 -8.94 3.64 1.43
N GLU A 24 -9.26 3.64 2.72
CA GLU A 24 -10.58 3.23 3.22
C GLU A 24 -11.66 4.29 2.99
N SER A 25 -11.33 5.57 3.16
CA SER A 25 -12.32 6.67 3.15
C SER A 25 -12.37 7.47 1.85
N GLY A 26 -11.35 7.35 1.00
CA GLY A 26 -11.13 8.23 -0.15
C GLY A 26 -10.75 9.68 0.22
N LYS A 27 -10.54 9.96 1.51
CA LYS A 27 -10.28 11.32 2.03
C LYS A 27 -8.87 11.42 2.59
N GLY A 28 -8.24 12.57 2.37
CA GLY A 28 -6.94 12.88 2.94
C GLY A 28 -5.96 13.43 1.90
N PRO A 29 -4.74 13.74 2.33
CA PRO A 29 -3.72 14.40 1.51
C PRO A 29 -2.98 13.44 0.56
N TRP A 30 -3.36 12.17 0.50
CA TRP A 30 -2.70 11.20 -0.36
C TRP A 30 -3.36 11.18 -1.75
N SER A 31 -2.57 10.90 -2.77
CA SER A 31 -3.07 10.64 -4.12
C SER A 31 -2.35 9.43 -4.70
N ARG A 32 -3.09 8.56 -5.40
CA ARG A 32 -2.50 7.45 -6.15
C ARG A 32 -2.00 7.97 -7.49
N VAL A 33 -0.69 7.93 -7.69
CA VAL A 33 -0.05 8.50 -8.90
C VAL A 33 0.33 7.44 -9.92
N ALA A 34 0.48 6.18 -9.51
CA ALA A 34 0.76 5.07 -10.42
C ALA A 34 0.28 3.75 -9.81
N ALA A 35 0.01 2.78 -10.68
CA ALA A 35 -0.28 1.41 -10.31
C ALA A 35 0.30 0.45 -11.37
N HIS A 36 0.79 -0.70 -10.92
CA HIS A 36 1.28 -1.78 -11.75
C HIS A 36 0.71 -3.12 -11.25
N ALA A 37 0.43 -4.02 -12.17
CA ALA A 37 -0.08 -5.35 -11.89
C ALA A 37 0.75 -6.38 -12.66
N GLU A 38 1.16 -7.42 -11.97
CA GLU A 38 1.83 -8.59 -12.56
C GLU A 38 1.30 -9.88 -11.92
N GLU A 39 1.52 -11.03 -12.57
CA GLU A 39 1.23 -12.32 -11.95
C GLU A 39 2.07 -12.49 -10.68
N ALA A 40 1.47 -12.96 -9.59
CA ALA A 40 2.19 -13.21 -8.36
C ALA A 40 3.12 -14.42 -8.51
N VAL A 41 4.39 -14.23 -8.17
CA VAL A 41 5.39 -15.30 -8.23
C VAL A 41 5.42 -16.07 -6.91
N GLY A 42 5.45 -17.41 -6.99
CA GLY A 42 5.62 -18.30 -5.84
C GLY A 42 4.48 -19.31 -5.71
N ARG A 43 4.80 -20.51 -5.21
CA ARG A 43 3.84 -21.64 -5.15
C ARG A 43 2.59 -21.30 -4.32
N SER A 44 2.75 -20.51 -3.27
CA SER A 44 1.67 -20.10 -2.36
C SER A 44 0.73 -19.03 -2.94
N TYR A 45 1.09 -18.43 -4.08
CA TYR A 45 0.33 -17.34 -4.72
C TYR A 45 -0.15 -17.70 -6.13
N ARG A 46 -0.26 -19.00 -6.44
CA ARG A 46 -0.72 -19.48 -7.75
C ARG A 46 -2.09 -18.88 -8.11
N GLY A 47 -2.17 -18.25 -9.28
CA GLY A 47 -3.38 -17.59 -9.77
C GLY A 47 -3.67 -16.22 -9.15
N ALA A 48 -2.83 -15.76 -8.22
CA ALA A 48 -2.97 -14.44 -7.61
C ALA A 48 -2.29 -13.35 -8.48
N VAL A 49 -2.72 -12.11 -8.27
CA VAL A 49 -2.15 -10.91 -8.88
C VAL A 49 -1.35 -10.15 -7.84
N SER A 50 -0.12 -9.80 -8.18
CA SER A 50 0.72 -8.87 -7.45
C SER A 50 0.44 -7.45 -7.94
N LEU A 51 0.01 -6.58 -7.05
CA LEU A 51 -0.29 -5.18 -7.32
C LEU A 51 0.70 -4.28 -6.58
N GLU A 52 1.27 -3.32 -7.29
CA GLU A 52 2.09 -2.26 -6.73
C GLU A 52 1.44 -0.91 -7.02
N GLU A 53 1.04 -0.19 -5.97
CA GLU A 53 0.42 1.12 -6.05
C GLU A 53 1.33 2.16 -5.41
N ILE A 54 1.56 3.28 -6.09
CA ILE A 54 2.39 4.38 -5.61
C ILE A 54 1.50 5.53 -5.19
N PHE A 55 1.65 5.95 -3.94
CA PHE A 55 0.95 7.08 -3.35
C PHE A 55 1.92 8.21 -3.00
N VAL A 56 1.48 9.44 -3.24
CA VAL A 56 2.23 10.65 -2.89
C VAL A 56 1.38 11.54 -2.01
N HIS A 57 1.95 11.95 -0.87
CA HIS A 57 1.36 12.92 0.04
C HIS A 57 1.52 14.33 -0.54
N GLN A 58 0.43 14.98 -0.87
CA GLN A 58 0.42 16.23 -1.64
C GLN A 58 1.05 17.42 -0.89
N GLN A 59 1.09 17.38 0.44
CA GLN A 59 1.62 18.49 1.25
C GLN A 59 3.09 18.32 1.63
N THR A 60 3.59 17.08 1.71
CA THR A 60 4.94 16.76 2.22
C THR A 60 5.83 16.13 1.15
N ALA A 61 5.27 15.81 -0.02
CA ALA A 61 5.90 15.04 -1.08
C ALA A 61 6.38 13.63 -0.65
N GLU A 62 5.94 13.14 0.52
CA GLU A 62 6.24 11.77 0.94
C GLU A 62 5.66 10.76 -0.05
N ARG A 63 6.43 9.71 -0.33
CA ARG A 63 6.03 8.63 -1.23
C ARG A 63 5.95 7.33 -0.45
N ILE A 64 4.84 6.62 -0.64
CA ILE A 64 4.66 5.27 -0.10
C ILE A 64 4.21 4.35 -1.21
N VAL A 65 4.78 3.17 -1.22
CA VAL A 65 4.40 2.08 -2.12
C VAL A 65 3.61 1.07 -1.32
N ARG A 66 2.39 0.80 -1.77
CA ARG A 66 1.58 -0.30 -1.26
C ARG A 66 1.73 -1.47 -2.22
N HIS A 67 2.22 -2.59 -1.68
CA HIS A 67 2.30 -3.85 -2.41
C HIS A 67 1.29 -4.82 -1.85
N THR A 68 0.37 -5.29 -2.69
CA THR A 68 -0.62 -6.31 -2.32
C THR A 68 -0.51 -7.52 -3.22
N ILE A 69 -0.82 -8.69 -2.67
CA ILE A 69 -1.10 -9.90 -3.47
C ILE A 69 -2.57 -10.21 -3.26
N VAL A 70 -3.33 -10.25 -4.35
CA VAL A 70 -4.79 -10.43 -4.34
C VAL A 70 -5.15 -11.68 -5.13
N ASN A 71 -6.05 -12.50 -4.58
CA ASN A 71 -6.64 -13.63 -5.29
C ASN A 71 -8.16 -13.59 -5.11
N GLU A 72 -8.91 -13.57 -6.21
CA GLU A 72 -10.40 -13.54 -6.18
C GLU A 72 -10.97 -12.45 -5.25
N GLY A 73 -10.34 -11.26 -5.25
CA GLY A 73 -10.74 -10.14 -4.39
C GLY A 73 -10.27 -10.21 -2.94
N THR A 74 -9.63 -11.31 -2.53
CA THR A 74 -9.05 -11.47 -1.19
C THR A 74 -7.59 -11.01 -1.18
N ILE A 75 -7.24 -10.11 -0.25
CA ILE A 75 -5.85 -9.71 -0.01
C ILE A 75 -5.15 -10.83 0.76
N LEU A 76 -4.24 -11.55 0.10
CA LEU A 76 -3.42 -12.60 0.69
C LEU A 76 -2.18 -12.04 1.39
N HIS A 77 -1.68 -10.90 0.91
CA HIS A 77 -0.50 -10.23 1.46
C HIS A 77 -0.60 -8.72 1.24
N GLU A 78 -0.16 -7.94 2.23
CA GLU A 78 -0.07 -6.48 2.13
C GLU A 78 1.21 -6.01 2.82
N THR A 79 2.03 -5.23 2.11
CA THR A 79 3.20 -4.54 2.67
C THR A 79 3.27 -3.11 2.19
N PHE A 80 3.92 -2.26 2.99
CA PHE A 80 4.19 -0.86 2.66
C PHE A 80 5.69 -0.63 2.64
N ARG A 81 6.17 0.08 1.62
CA ARG A 81 7.60 0.31 1.38
C ARG A 81 7.84 1.76 1.00
N ALA A 82 9.04 2.27 1.27
CA ALA A 82 9.45 3.61 0.85
C ALA A 82 9.84 3.65 -0.64
N THR A 83 10.30 2.53 -1.19
CA THR A 83 10.79 2.42 -2.57
C THR A 83 9.95 1.46 -3.38
N ALA A 84 9.76 1.79 -4.66
CA ALA A 84 9.00 1.00 -5.61
C ALA A 84 9.90 -0.06 -6.25
N LYS A 85 9.36 -1.25 -6.52
CA LYS A 85 10.04 -2.24 -7.37
C LYS A 85 9.94 -1.81 -8.84
N PHE A 86 8.87 -1.12 -9.21
CA PHE A 86 8.59 -0.66 -10.57
C PHE A 86 8.43 0.87 -10.64
N GLY A 87 8.78 1.47 -11.78
CA GLY A 87 8.58 2.91 -12.00
C GLY A 87 9.61 3.84 -11.33
N LEU A 88 10.83 3.35 -11.08
CA LEU A 88 12.02 4.20 -10.96
C LEU A 88 12.51 4.53 -12.37
N LYS A 89 11.89 5.51 -13.02
CA LYS A 89 12.44 6.20 -14.20
C LYS A 89 12.57 7.67 -13.87
#